data_AF-A0A420VF36-F1
#
_entry.id   AF-A0A420VF36-F1
#
_cell.length_a   1.000
_cell.length_b   1.000
_cell.length_c   1.000
_cell.angle_alpha   90.00
_cell.angle_beta   90.00
_cell.angle_gamma   90.00
#
_symmetry.space_group_name_H-M   'P 1'
#
loop_
_entity.id
_entity.type
_entity.pdbx_description
1 polymer ?
#
loop_
_entity_poly.entity_id
_entity_poly.type
_entity_poly.pdbx_seq_one_letter_code
_entity_poly.pdbx_strand_id
1 'polypeptide(L)'
;MDIFIRIGFLAEETGEVARAIKALEIGRDRPGEPAGSLEENKRKLTEELGDVLGNLIVIANRYDIPLEEVFQSPKKKLSERYSKV
;
A
#
# COMPACT_ATOMS: atom_id res chain seq x y z
N MET A 1 -0.65 19.13 8.63
CA MET A 1 -0.73 17.94 9.51
C MET A 1 0.68 17.49 9.82
N ASP A 2 0.96 17.11 11.06
CA ASP A 2 2.29 16.66 11.48
C ASP A 2 2.67 15.35 10.76
N ILE A 3 3.92 15.27 10.29
CA ILE A 3 4.44 14.09 9.60
C ILE A 3 4.48 12.86 10.52
N PHE A 4 4.65 13.06 11.83
CA PHE A 4 4.60 11.98 12.82
C PHE A 4 3.19 11.37 12.92
N ILE A 5 2.15 12.20 12.81
CA ILE A 5 0.76 11.70 12.77
C ILE A 5 0.50 10.97 11.44
N ARG A 6 1.04 11.49 10.33
CA ARG A 6 0.90 10.88 9.00
C ARG A 6 1.46 9.44 8.95
N ILE A 7 2.54 9.16 9.66
CA ILE A 7 3.10 7.80 9.76
C ILE A 7 2.13 6.85 10.48
N GLY A 8 1.36 7.34 11.46
CA GLY A 8 0.31 6.55 12.12
C GLY A 8 -0.75 6.09 11.12
N PHE A 9 -1.27 7.01 10.30
CA PHE A 9 -2.24 6.65 9.26
C PHE A 9 -1.64 5.72 8.20
N LEU A 10 -0.41 5.96 7.76
CA LEU A 10 0.26 5.03 6.82
C LEU A 10 0.30 3.59 7.36
N ALA A 11 0.58 3.42 8.66
CA ALA A 11 0.58 2.10 9.29
C ALA A 11 -0.82 1.48 9.36
N GLU A 12 -1.85 2.29 9.63
CA GLU A 12 -3.26 1.89 9.61
C GLU A 12 -3.69 1.41 8.23
N GLU A 13 -3.48 2.21 7.18
CA GLU A 13 -3.86 1.82 5.81
C GLU A 13 -3.11 0.57 5.34
N THR A 14 -1.84 0.41 5.74
CA THR A 14 -1.08 -0.81 5.43
C THR A 14 -1.71 -2.05 6.11
N GLY A 15 -2.29 -1.86 7.30
CA GLY A 15 -3.05 -2.90 8.00
C GLY A 15 -4.35 -3.28 7.27
N GLU A 16 -5.08 -2.29 6.74
CA GLU A 16 -6.27 -2.54 5.94
C GLU A 16 -5.94 -3.20 4.59
N VAL A 17 -4.84 -2.84 3.93
CA VAL A 17 -4.32 -3.58 2.77
C VAL A 17 -4.08 -5.05 3.12
N ALA A 18 -3.44 -5.33 4.26
CA ALA A 18 -3.20 -6.70 4.70
C ALA A 18 -4.52 -7.47 4.95
N ARG A 19 -5.52 -6.79 5.53
CA ARG A 19 -6.88 -7.34 5.71
C ARG A 19 -7.54 -7.67 4.36
N ALA A 20 -7.45 -6.77 3.38
CA ALA A 20 -8.03 -6.96 2.05
C ALA A 20 -7.35 -8.12 1.29
N ILE A 21 -6.02 -8.23 1.35
CA ILE A 21 -5.28 -9.37 0.78
C ILE A 21 -5.69 -10.68 1.46
N LYS A 22 -5.77 -10.71 2.79
CA LYS A 22 -6.21 -11.90 3.52
C LYS A 22 -7.61 -12.35 3.09
N ALA A 23 -8.50 -11.40 2.80
CA ALA A 23 -9.83 -11.71 2.31
C ALA A 23 -9.83 -12.36 0.91
N LEU A 24 -8.90 -11.97 0.04
CA LEU A 24 -8.70 -12.56 -1.29
C LEU A 24 -8.06 -13.95 -1.22
N GLU A 25 -7.04 -14.13 -0.38
CA GLU A 25 -6.21 -15.33 -0.35
C GLU A 25 -6.80 -16.45 0.51
N ILE A 26 -7.33 -16.11 1.69
CA ILE A 26 -7.75 -17.07 2.73
C ILE A 26 -9.27 -17.02 2.95
N GLY A 27 -9.95 -16.01 2.39
CA GLY A 27 -11.40 -15.88 2.43
C GLY A 27 -11.89 -14.88 3.47
N ARG A 28 -12.24 -15.33 4.68
CA ARG A 28 -12.94 -14.46 5.64
C ARG A 28 -11.95 -13.79 6.57
N ASP A 29 -12.10 -12.50 6.83
CA ASP A 29 -11.23 -11.84 7.81
C ASP A 29 -11.55 -12.27 9.25
N ARG A 30 -12.85 -12.39 9.57
CA ARG A 30 -13.33 -12.86 10.89
C ARG A 30 -14.21 -14.11 10.79
N PRO A 31 -14.17 -14.99 11.82
CA PRO A 31 -15.10 -16.10 11.92
C PRO A 31 -16.55 -15.58 11.91
N GLY A 32 -17.37 -16.08 10.97
CA GLY A 32 -18.78 -15.70 10.84
C GLY A 32 -19.08 -14.60 9.83
N GLU A 33 -18.09 -13.88 9.29
CA GLU A 33 -18.35 -12.96 8.18
C GLU A 33 -18.67 -13.74 6.89
N PRO A 34 -19.65 -13.30 6.08
CA PRO A 34 -19.85 -13.84 4.74
C PRO A 34 -18.63 -13.50 3.87
N ALA A 35 -18.22 -14.44 3.03
CA ALA A 35 -17.16 -14.16 2.07
C ALA A 35 -17.67 -13.18 1.01
N GLY A 36 -16.98 -12.07 0.83
CA GLY A 36 -17.23 -11.13 -0.26
C GLY A 36 -16.96 -11.78 -1.63
N SER A 37 -17.56 -11.23 -2.68
CA SER A 37 -17.24 -11.65 -4.04
C SER A 37 -15.80 -11.28 -4.40
N LEU A 38 -15.19 -11.97 -5.37
CA LEU A 38 -13.84 -11.65 -5.84
C LEU A 38 -13.72 -10.18 -6.29
N GLU A 39 -14.71 -9.69 -7.02
CA GLU A 39 -14.71 -8.31 -7.53
C GLU A 39 -14.88 -7.28 -6.42
N GLU A 40 -15.69 -7.58 -5.40
CA GLU A 40 -15.80 -6.74 -4.21
C GLU A 40 -14.49 -6.67 -3.41
N ASN A 41 -13.85 -7.82 -3.21
CA ASN A 41 -12.57 -7.88 -2.49
C ASN A 41 -11.45 -7.17 -3.27
N LYS A 42 -11.41 -7.28 -4.60
CA LYS A 42 -10.46 -6.53 -5.45
C LYS A 42 -10.71 -5.03 -5.41
N ARG A 43 -11.99 -4.61 -5.44
CA ARG A 43 -12.35 -3.19 -5.30
C ARG A 43 -11.85 -2.66 -3.96
N LYS A 44 -12.11 -3.38 -2.87
CA LYS A 44 -11.62 -3.01 -1.55
C LYS A 44 -10.09 -2.93 -1.52
N LEU A 45 -9.38 -3.95 -2.01
CA LEU A 45 -7.91 -3.90 -2.08
C LEU A 45 -7.40 -2.68 -2.87
N THR A 46 -8.07 -2.33 -3.97
CA THR A 46 -7.69 -1.17 -4.80
C THR A 46 -7.85 0.15 -4.03
N GLU A 47 -8.91 0.26 -3.22
CA GLU A 47 -9.16 1.41 -2.33
C GLU A 47 -8.05 1.54 -1.28
N GLU A 48 -7.79 0.48 -0.51
CA GLU A 48 -6.77 0.51 0.55
C GLU A 48 -5.35 0.79 0.01
N LEU A 49 -5.03 0.24 -1.18
CA LEU A 49 -3.77 0.56 -1.87
C LEU A 49 -3.68 2.03 -2.28
N GLY A 50 -4.81 2.63 -2.67
CA GLY A 50 -4.94 4.05 -2.95
C GLY A 50 -4.68 4.91 -1.71
N ASP A 51 -5.19 4.51 -0.55
CA ASP A 51 -5.00 5.24 0.70
C ASP A 51 -3.55 5.17 1.21
N VAL A 52 -2.90 4.01 1.07
CA VAL A 52 -1.44 3.90 1.29
C VAL A 52 -0.68 4.85 0.35
N LEU A 53 -1.00 4.84 -0.94
CA LEU A 53 -0.35 5.70 -1.92
C LEU A 53 -0.57 7.19 -1.60
N GLY A 54 -1.78 7.58 -1.20
CA GLY A 54 -2.10 8.95 -0.80
C GLY A 54 -1.23 9.41 0.38
N ASN A 55 -1.04 8.56 1.38
CA ASN A 55 -0.15 8.85 2.51
C ASN A 55 1.32 9.00 2.06
N LEU A 56 1.81 8.15 1.16
CA LEU A 56 3.16 8.26 0.58
C LEU A 56 3.35 9.56 -0.21
N ILE A 57 2.36 9.98 -1.00
CA ILE A 57 2.39 11.24 -1.75
C ILE A 57 2.53 12.43 -0.80
N VAL A 58 1.74 12.46 0.28
CA VAL A 58 1.85 13.55 1.27
C VAL A 58 3.22 13.59 1.93
N ILE A 59 3.80 12.43 2.24
CA ILE A 59 5.15 12.34 2.81
C ILE A 59 6.19 12.84 1.80
N ALA A 60 6.15 12.38 0.56
CA ALA A 60 7.09 12.79 -0.49
C ALA A 60 7.04 14.31 -0.71
N ASN A 61 5.83 14.87 -0.88
CA ASN A 61 5.62 16.31 -1.04
C ASN A 61 6.13 17.12 0.16
N ARG A 62 6.02 16.59 1.39
CA ARG A 62 6.52 17.28 2.59
C ARG A 62 8.03 17.50 2.57
N TYR A 63 8.76 16.60 1.91
CA TYR A 63 10.22 16.62 1.80
C TYR A 63 10.71 17.08 0.42
N ASP A 64 9.83 17.62 -0.42
CA ASP A 64 10.14 18.04 -1.79
C ASP A 64 10.76 16.91 -2.65
N ILE A 65 10.27 15.68 -2.44
CA ILE A 65 10.68 14.50 -3.20
C ILE A 65 9.66 14.28 -4.31
N PRO A 66 10.05 14.29 -5.60
CA PRO A 66 9.16 13.94 -6.70
C PRO A 66 8.65 12.50 -6.55
N LEU A 67 7.34 12.30 -6.73
CA LEU A 67 6.73 10.98 -6.60
C LEU A 67 7.30 9.98 -7.62
N GLU A 68 7.61 10.45 -8.83
CA GLU A 68 8.25 9.67 -9.87
C GLU A 68 9.60 9.12 -9.41
N GLU A 69 10.37 9.89 -8.64
CA GLU A 69 11.65 9.45 -8.08
C GLU A 69 11.45 8.30 -7.07
N VAL A 70 10.41 8.39 -6.23
CA VAL A 70 10.03 7.32 -5.29
C VAL A 70 9.74 6.02 -6.03
N PHE A 71 9.08 6.08 -7.19
CA PHE A 71 8.76 4.89 -8.00
C PHE A 71 9.94 4.33 -8.82
N GLN A 72 10.87 5.19 -9.26
CA GLN A 72 11.98 4.78 -10.11
C GLN A 72 13.20 4.29 -9.30
N SER A 73 13.41 4.81 -8.09
CA SER A 73 14.57 4.45 -7.26
C SER A 73 14.67 2.94 -6.93
N PRO A 74 13.57 2.19 -6.69
CA PRO A 74 13.64 0.75 -6.43
C PRO A 74 14.04 -0.03 -7.69
N LYS A 75 13.56 0.39 -8.87
CA LYS A 75 13.88 -0.24 -10.16
C LYS A 75 15.37 -0.13 -10.48
N LYS A 76 15.96 1.05 -10.28
CA LYS A 76 17.39 1.28 -10.50
C LYS A 76 18.27 0.40 -9.60
N LYS A 77 17.91 0.31 -8.31
CA LYS A 77 18.58 -0.58 -7.33
C LYS A 77 18.49 -2.06 -7.72
N LEU A 78 17.35 -2.51 -8.26
CA LEU A 78 17.17 -3.88 -8.72
C LEU A 78 17.97 -4.15 -10.00
N SER A 79 17.91 -3.26 -11.01
CA SER A 79 18.67 -3.42 -12.25
C SER A 79 20.18 -3.43 -12.01
N GLU A 80 20.70 -2.62 -11.09
CA GLU A 80 22.13 -2.60 -10.73
C GLU A 80 22.57 -3.87 -9.99
N ARG A 81 21.67 -4.49 -9.21
CA ARG A 81 21.93 -5.77 -8.53
C ARG A 81 21.96 -6.95 -9.50
N TYR A 82 21.08 -6.98 -10.49
CA TYR A 82 20.97 -8.10 -11.44
C TYR A 82 21.80 -7.94 -12.72
N SER A 83 22.33 -6.75 -13.01
CA SER A 83 23.27 -6.53 -14.12
C SER A 83 24.70 -7.05 -13.84
N LYS A 84 24.98 -7.52 -12.61
CA LYS A 84 26.28 -8.11 -12.21
C LYS A 84 26.22 -9.64 -12.08
N VAL A 85 25.17 -10.28 -12.62
CA VAL A 85 25.04 -11.74 -12.73
C VAL A 85 25.23 -12.14 -14.18
#